data_AF-A0A2M6ZRR4-F1
#
_entry.id   AF-A0A2M6ZRR4-F1
#
_cell.length_a   1.000
_cell.length_b   1.000
_cell.length_c   1.000
_cell.angle_alpha   90.00
_cell.angle_beta   90.00
_cell.angle_gamma   90.00
#
_symmetry.space_group_name_H-M   'P 1'
#
loop_
_entity.id
_entity.type
_entity.pdbx_description
1 polymer ?
#
loop_
_entity_poly.entity_id
_entity_poly.type
_entity_poly.pdbx_seq_one_letter_code
_entity_poly.pdbx_strand_id
1 'polypeptide(L)'
;MNEVIWIIIIVAGIVVGWLVGFFLRGMVISKKARQAEERASELVREAEAKQKELLLEAKEEAVRIKSEAEAENRQRRSEIGRQEKKISQRAENLDRKTEAIERRERALVQKEKEIEAGLGRVEKLKQEERKRLELVANMSTAEAKEQLLSTVESETRDDLARRMRQVEVQLKTEADERAREIIAEALQRCASEVATETTISVVALPNDEMKGRLIGREGRNIRALEAATGVDLIVDDTPEAVNLSCFDPVRREVARVALEKLILDGRIHPGRIEEIVEKAKEEVESA
;
A
#
# COMPACT_ATOMS: atom_id res chain seq x y z
N MET A 1 141.45 -65.01 70.99
CA MET A 1 140.73 -65.93 70.07
C MET A 1 139.21 -65.71 70.07
N ASN A 2 138.57 -65.31 71.19
CA ASN A 2 137.11 -65.11 71.26
C ASN A 2 136.55 -63.86 70.54
N GLU A 3 137.24 -62.72 70.51
CA GLU A 3 136.67 -61.49 69.90
C GLU A 3 136.55 -61.55 68.38
N VAL A 4 137.49 -62.21 67.71
CA VAL A 4 137.48 -62.40 66.24
C VAL A 4 136.28 -63.27 65.81
N ILE A 5 135.90 -64.26 66.62
CA ILE A 5 134.75 -65.13 66.36
C ILE A 5 133.44 -64.33 66.43
N TRP A 6 133.29 -63.42 67.39
CA TRP A 6 132.10 -62.56 67.52
C TRP A 6 131.94 -61.59 66.34
N ILE A 7 133.04 -61.00 65.85
CA ILE A 7 133.01 -60.11 64.68
C ILE A 7 132.57 -60.88 63.42
N ILE A 8 133.07 -62.10 63.21
CA ILE A 8 132.67 -62.95 62.07
C ILE A 8 131.18 -63.30 62.14
N ILE A 9 130.66 -63.62 63.32
CA ILE A 9 129.22 -63.92 63.52
C ILE A 9 128.36 -62.70 63.20
N ILE A 10 128.77 -61.50 63.65
CA ILE A 10 128.04 -60.25 63.38
C ILE A 10 128.03 -59.93 61.88
N VAL A 11 129.18 -60.01 61.21
CA VAL A 11 129.29 -59.77 59.76
C VAL A 11 128.48 -60.80 58.98
N ALA A 12 128.54 -62.08 59.36
CA ALA A 12 127.71 -63.13 58.75
C ALA A 12 126.21 -62.86 58.95
N GLY A 13 125.80 -62.40 60.14
CA GLY A 13 124.41 -62.02 60.43
C GLY A 13 123.92 -60.85 59.59
N ILE A 14 124.75 -59.82 59.37
CA ILE A 14 124.43 -58.67 58.51
C ILE A 14 124.30 -59.11 57.05
N VAL A 15 125.21 -59.96 56.56
CA VAL A 15 125.17 -60.48 55.18
C VAL A 15 123.93 -61.34 54.96
N VAL A 16 123.59 -62.23 55.91
CA VAL A 16 122.38 -63.05 55.85
C VAL A 16 121.12 -62.18 55.93
N GLY A 17 121.09 -61.19 56.83
CA GLY A 17 119.97 -60.25 56.94
C GLY A 17 119.75 -59.41 55.68
N TRP A 18 120.84 -58.97 55.04
CA TRP A 18 120.78 -58.24 53.77
C TRP A 18 120.30 -59.13 52.62
N LEU A 19 120.80 -60.37 52.51
CA LEU A 19 120.35 -61.33 51.50
C LEU A 19 118.86 -61.69 51.66
N VAL A 20 118.41 -61.95 52.89
CA VAL A 20 117.00 -62.23 53.19
C VAL A 20 116.13 -61.01 52.91
N GLY A 21 116.58 -59.80 53.30
CA GLY A 21 115.88 -58.54 53.02
C GLY A 21 115.77 -58.25 51.52
N PHE A 22 116.82 -58.51 50.74
CA PHE A 22 116.82 -58.38 49.29
C PHE A 22 115.84 -59.35 48.62
N PHE A 23 115.83 -60.62 49.05
CA PHE A 23 114.87 -61.62 48.55
C PHE A 23 113.42 -61.29 48.92
N LEU A 24 113.15 -60.88 50.17
CA LEU A 24 111.81 -60.47 50.60
C LEU A 24 111.33 -59.22 49.86
N ARG A 25 112.20 -58.24 49.64
CA ARG A 25 111.89 -57.03 48.85
C ARG A 25 111.60 -57.39 47.38
N GLY A 26 112.39 -58.30 46.79
CA GLY A 26 112.14 -58.84 45.45
C GLY A 26 110.77 -59.50 45.33
N MET A 27 110.38 -60.32 46.33
CA MET A 27 109.06 -60.95 46.38
C MET A 27 107.90 -59.97 46.58
N VAL A 28 108.05 -58.94 47.42
CA VAL A 28 106.99 -57.95 47.63
C VAL A 28 106.82 -57.06 46.41
N ILE A 29 107.92 -56.66 45.76
CA ILE A 29 107.87 -55.88 44.52
C ILE A 29 107.25 -56.71 43.39
N SER A 30 107.63 -57.97 43.24
CA SER A 30 107.04 -58.84 42.21
C SER A 30 105.56 -59.13 42.47
N LYS A 31 105.14 -59.33 43.74
CA LYS A 31 103.72 -59.45 44.10
C LYS A 31 102.93 -58.17 43.81
N LYS A 32 103.47 -56.99 44.15
CA LYS A 32 102.82 -55.71 43.85
C LYS A 32 102.74 -55.44 42.35
N ALA A 33 103.79 -55.78 41.60
CA ALA A 33 103.80 -55.67 40.14
C ALA A 33 102.74 -56.59 39.52
N ARG A 34 102.67 -57.85 39.97
CA ARG A 34 101.65 -58.80 39.51
C ARG A 34 100.22 -58.37 39.86
N GLN A 35 99.99 -57.85 41.07
CA GLN A 35 98.68 -57.30 41.43
C GLN A 35 98.31 -56.05 40.62
N ALA A 36 99.28 -55.20 40.29
CA ALA A 36 99.04 -54.03 39.44
C ALA A 36 98.73 -54.47 37.99
N GLU A 37 99.43 -55.49 37.49
CA GLU A 37 99.18 -56.08 36.17
C GLU A 37 97.82 -56.78 36.11
N GLU A 38 97.45 -57.56 37.13
CA GLU A 38 96.13 -58.20 37.24
C GLU A 38 95.02 -57.14 37.25
N ARG A 39 95.12 -56.09 38.08
CA ARG A 39 94.16 -54.97 38.10
C ARG A 39 94.10 -54.20 36.79
N ALA A 40 95.24 -53.94 36.16
CA ALA A 40 95.27 -53.29 34.85
C ALA A 40 94.56 -54.16 33.80
N SER A 41 94.79 -55.49 33.84
CA SER A 41 94.11 -56.44 32.95
C SER A 41 92.60 -56.51 33.20
N GLU A 42 92.17 -56.45 34.48
CA GLU A 42 90.75 -56.41 34.87
C GLU A 42 90.10 -55.12 34.38
N LEU A 43 90.73 -53.96 34.60
CA LEU A 43 90.23 -52.66 34.11
C LEU A 43 90.11 -52.62 32.59
N VAL A 44 91.07 -53.18 31.86
CA VAL A 44 91.00 -53.28 30.38
C VAL A 44 89.84 -54.20 29.97
N ARG A 45 89.68 -55.36 30.62
CA ARG A 45 88.56 -56.27 30.33
C ARG A 45 87.21 -55.65 30.63
N GLU A 46 87.08 -54.93 31.75
CA GLU A 46 85.86 -54.20 32.10
C GLU A 46 85.57 -53.07 31.10
N ALA A 47 86.59 -52.32 30.67
CA ALA A 47 86.45 -51.27 29.67
C ALA A 47 86.02 -51.86 28.31
N GLU A 48 86.63 -52.97 27.88
CA GLU A 48 86.23 -53.69 26.66
C GLU A 48 84.82 -54.25 26.75
N ALA A 49 84.41 -54.78 27.91
CA ALA A 49 83.06 -55.27 28.14
C ALA A 49 82.03 -54.13 28.06
N LYS A 50 82.27 -53.02 28.76
CA LYS A 50 81.42 -51.81 28.70
C LYS A 50 81.37 -51.22 27.29
N GLN A 51 82.50 -51.19 26.58
CA GLN A 51 82.52 -50.72 25.20
C GLN A 51 81.64 -51.61 24.31
N LYS A 52 81.74 -52.93 24.45
CA LYS A 52 80.90 -53.87 23.68
C LYS A 52 79.42 -53.73 24.02
N GLU A 53 79.09 -53.56 25.30
CA GLU A 53 77.72 -53.31 25.78
C GLU A 53 77.14 -52.04 25.17
N LEU A 54 77.84 -50.90 25.29
CA LEU A 54 77.41 -49.63 24.70
C LEU A 54 77.26 -49.70 23.18
N LEU A 55 78.15 -50.43 22.49
CA LEU A 55 78.09 -50.61 21.04
C LEU A 55 76.91 -51.51 20.65
N LEU A 56 76.55 -52.48 21.48
CA LEU A 56 75.38 -53.33 21.29
C LEU A 56 74.10 -52.50 21.49
N GLU A 57 73.99 -51.76 22.58
CA GLU A 57 72.86 -50.87 22.86
C GLU A 57 72.66 -49.84 21.75
N ALA A 58 73.73 -49.17 21.31
CA ALA A 58 73.68 -48.22 20.21
C ALA A 58 73.23 -48.88 18.89
N LYS A 59 73.64 -50.13 18.63
CA LYS A 59 73.16 -50.90 17.47
C LYS A 59 71.70 -51.27 17.59
N GLU A 60 71.25 -51.72 18.75
CA GLU A 60 69.85 -52.06 19.00
C GLU A 60 68.96 -50.83 18.85
N GLU A 61 69.36 -49.69 19.41
CA GLU A 61 68.63 -48.44 19.27
C GLU A 61 68.63 -47.93 17.82
N ALA A 62 69.74 -48.04 17.09
CA ALA A 62 69.79 -47.70 15.68
C ALA A 62 68.86 -48.59 14.84
N VAL A 63 68.78 -49.89 15.14
CA VAL A 63 67.85 -50.82 14.47
C VAL A 63 66.40 -50.48 14.83
N ARG A 64 66.12 -50.16 16.10
CA ARG A 64 64.78 -49.75 16.56
C ARG A 64 64.31 -48.49 15.83
N ILE A 65 65.12 -47.43 15.86
CA ILE A 65 64.82 -46.15 15.18
C ILE A 65 64.61 -46.38 13.68
N LYS A 66 65.47 -47.18 13.04
CA LYS A 66 65.32 -47.52 11.62
C LYS A 66 64.01 -48.25 11.34
N SER A 67 63.66 -49.24 12.16
CA SER A 67 62.43 -50.02 12.01
C SER A 67 61.18 -49.14 12.19
N GLU A 68 61.18 -48.26 13.18
CA GLU A 68 60.10 -47.29 13.43
C GLU A 68 59.96 -46.32 12.26
N ALA A 69 61.07 -45.75 11.78
CA ALA A 69 61.07 -44.84 10.62
C ALA A 69 60.58 -45.54 9.34
N GLU A 70 60.96 -46.79 9.11
CA GLU A 70 60.46 -47.57 7.97
C GLU A 70 58.97 -47.89 8.09
N ALA A 71 58.48 -48.21 9.30
CA ALA A 71 57.07 -48.44 9.56
C ALA A 71 56.23 -47.18 9.32
N GLU A 72 56.68 -46.03 9.84
CA GLU A 72 56.03 -44.75 9.62
C GLU A 72 56.04 -44.36 8.13
N ASN A 73 57.16 -44.55 7.43
CA ASN A 73 57.24 -44.27 5.99
C ASN A 73 56.30 -45.17 5.19
N ARG A 74 56.20 -46.46 5.55
CA ARG A 74 55.23 -47.38 4.94
C ARG A 74 53.79 -46.92 5.17
N GLN A 75 53.45 -46.48 6.38
CA GLN A 75 52.12 -45.96 6.69
C GLN A 75 51.81 -44.70 5.89
N ARG A 76 52.71 -43.71 5.90
CA ARG A 76 52.56 -42.46 5.13
C ARG A 76 52.41 -42.75 3.64
N ARG A 77 53.22 -43.64 3.06
CA ARG A 77 53.08 -44.06 1.65
C ARG A 77 51.71 -44.68 1.36
N SER A 78 51.21 -45.53 2.25
CA SER A 78 49.87 -46.12 2.11
C SER A 78 48.77 -45.05 2.19
N GLU A 79 48.88 -44.09 3.10
CA GLU A 79 47.92 -42.98 3.25
C GLU A 79 47.91 -42.08 2.01
N ILE A 80 49.10 -41.70 1.51
CA ILE A 80 49.26 -40.94 0.27
C ILE A 80 48.62 -41.69 -0.90
N GLY A 81 48.92 -42.98 -1.08
CA GLY A 81 48.32 -43.78 -2.17
C GLY A 81 46.79 -43.89 -2.07
N ARG A 82 46.21 -43.89 -0.87
CA ARG A 82 44.74 -43.83 -0.69
C ARG A 82 44.19 -42.47 -1.08
N GLN A 83 44.86 -41.38 -0.70
CA GLN A 83 44.46 -40.03 -1.06
C GLN A 83 44.56 -39.79 -2.57
N GLU A 84 45.65 -40.22 -3.20
CA GLU A 84 45.84 -40.15 -4.66
C GLU A 84 44.74 -40.88 -5.41
N LYS A 85 44.40 -42.12 -5.01
CA LYS A 85 43.27 -42.86 -5.60
C LYS A 85 41.95 -42.10 -5.46
N LYS A 86 41.68 -41.52 -4.29
CA LYS A 86 40.46 -40.74 -4.05
C LYS A 86 40.42 -39.46 -4.90
N ILE A 87 41.56 -38.78 -5.06
CA ILE A 87 41.68 -37.58 -5.89
C ILE A 87 41.50 -37.96 -7.37
N SER A 88 42.15 -39.02 -7.85
CA SER A 88 42.02 -39.52 -9.22
C SER A 88 40.56 -39.89 -9.56
N GLN A 89 39.87 -40.62 -8.67
CA GLN A 89 38.44 -40.93 -8.84
C GLN A 89 37.56 -39.67 -8.86
N ARG A 90 37.90 -38.65 -8.07
CA ARG A 90 37.17 -37.36 -8.09
C ARG A 90 37.41 -36.61 -9.40
N ALA A 91 38.65 -36.58 -9.88
CA ALA A 91 38.99 -35.96 -11.16
C ALA A 91 38.23 -36.62 -12.31
N GLU A 92 38.24 -37.95 -12.40
CA GLU A 92 37.50 -38.68 -13.44
C GLU A 92 35.99 -38.42 -13.38
N ASN A 93 35.41 -38.36 -12.17
CA ASN A 93 34.00 -38.03 -12.00
C ASN A 93 33.68 -36.58 -12.40
N LEU A 94 34.61 -35.65 -12.17
CA LEU A 94 34.46 -34.26 -12.60
C LEU A 94 34.54 -34.17 -14.13
N ASP A 95 35.49 -34.83 -14.77
CA ASP A 95 35.63 -34.85 -16.23
C ASP A 95 34.36 -35.40 -16.90
N ARG A 96 33.82 -36.52 -16.39
CA ARG A 96 32.53 -37.06 -16.87
C ARG A 96 31.38 -36.08 -16.72
N LYS A 97 31.33 -35.32 -15.62
CA LYS A 97 30.30 -34.29 -15.40
C LYS A 97 30.48 -33.11 -16.36
N THR A 98 31.71 -32.66 -16.57
CA THR A 98 32.04 -31.59 -17.51
C THR A 98 31.61 -31.96 -18.92
N GLU A 99 31.98 -33.15 -19.40
CA GLU A 99 31.53 -33.64 -20.70
C GLU A 99 30.00 -33.72 -20.83
N ALA A 100 29.31 -34.15 -19.77
CA ALA A 100 27.86 -34.23 -19.76
C ALA A 100 27.21 -32.83 -19.83
N ILE A 101 27.78 -31.85 -19.14
CA ILE A 101 27.35 -30.45 -19.17
C ILE A 101 27.57 -29.88 -20.58
N GLU A 102 28.76 -30.04 -21.16
CA GLU A 102 29.06 -29.56 -22.51
C GLU A 102 28.13 -30.17 -23.57
N ARG A 103 27.81 -31.47 -23.46
CA ARG A 103 26.84 -32.11 -24.35
C ARG A 103 25.45 -31.48 -24.23
N ARG A 104 25.00 -31.17 -23.01
CA ARG A 104 23.72 -30.49 -22.77
C ARG A 104 23.73 -29.07 -23.31
N GLU A 105 24.82 -28.33 -23.10
CA GLU A 105 24.98 -26.97 -23.61
C GLU A 105 24.90 -26.94 -25.14
N ARG A 106 25.64 -27.83 -25.82
CA ARG A 106 25.55 -27.98 -27.28
C ARG A 106 24.13 -28.30 -27.76
N ALA A 107 23.43 -29.19 -27.05
CA ALA A 107 22.04 -29.52 -27.38
C ALA A 107 21.07 -28.35 -27.14
N LEU A 108 21.28 -27.55 -26.10
CA LEU A 108 20.48 -26.36 -25.81
C LEU A 108 20.69 -25.27 -26.87
N VAL A 109 21.94 -24.98 -27.22
CA VAL A 109 22.26 -24.02 -28.30
C VAL A 109 21.64 -24.45 -29.63
N GLN A 110 21.65 -25.75 -29.94
CA GLN A 110 21.00 -26.25 -31.15
C GLN A 110 19.48 -26.06 -31.11
N LYS A 111 18.83 -26.37 -29.97
CA LYS A 111 17.40 -26.14 -29.78
C LYS A 111 17.03 -24.66 -29.87
N GLU A 112 17.85 -23.79 -29.30
CA GLU A 112 17.65 -22.34 -29.34
C GLU A 112 17.65 -21.84 -30.80
N LYS A 113 18.62 -22.27 -31.60
CA LYS A 113 18.65 -21.97 -33.05
C LYS A 113 17.44 -22.53 -33.79
N GLU A 114 16.98 -23.73 -33.47
CA GLU A 114 15.77 -24.32 -34.07
C GLU A 114 14.51 -23.53 -33.71
N ILE A 115 14.40 -23.06 -32.47
CA ILE A 115 13.31 -22.22 -32.00
C ILE A 115 13.33 -20.87 -32.72
N GLU A 116 14.49 -20.22 -32.80
CA GLU A 116 14.66 -18.94 -33.48
C GLU A 116 14.29 -19.03 -34.97
N ALA A 117 14.76 -20.08 -35.66
CA ALA A 117 14.38 -20.37 -37.03
C ALA A 117 12.87 -20.67 -37.17
N GLY A 118 12.29 -21.37 -36.18
CA GLY A 118 10.85 -21.61 -36.08
C GLY A 118 10.04 -20.32 -35.99
N LEU A 119 10.40 -19.44 -35.06
CA LEU A 119 9.77 -18.13 -34.87
C LEU A 119 9.84 -17.28 -36.14
N GLY A 120 11.00 -17.23 -36.79
CA GLY A 120 11.16 -16.53 -38.07
C GLY A 120 10.25 -17.06 -39.18
N ARG A 121 10.04 -18.38 -39.25
CA ARG A 121 9.10 -18.99 -40.21
C ARG A 121 7.65 -18.65 -39.88
N VAL A 122 7.26 -18.71 -38.61
CA VAL A 122 5.90 -18.37 -38.16
C VAL A 122 5.57 -16.92 -38.50
N GLU A 123 6.49 -15.99 -38.25
CA GLU A 123 6.27 -14.58 -38.56
C GLU A 123 6.12 -14.34 -40.07
N LYS A 124 6.95 -15.00 -40.90
CA LYS A 124 6.80 -14.95 -42.36
C LYS A 124 5.45 -15.50 -42.82
N LEU A 125 5.05 -16.67 -42.34
CA LEU A 125 3.76 -17.28 -42.66
C LEU A 125 2.59 -16.37 -42.26
N LYS A 126 2.66 -15.75 -41.07
CA LYS A 126 1.64 -14.81 -40.61
C LYS A 126 1.54 -13.58 -41.52
N GLN A 127 2.66 -13.08 -42.01
CA GLN A 127 2.68 -11.96 -42.98
C GLN A 127 2.13 -12.38 -44.34
N GLU A 128 2.45 -13.58 -44.83
CA GLU A 128 1.92 -14.12 -46.08
C GLU A 128 0.40 -14.37 -46.00
N GLU A 129 -0.08 -14.96 -44.92
CA GLU A 129 -1.51 -15.16 -44.65
C GLU A 129 -2.26 -13.83 -44.59
N ARG A 130 -1.70 -12.82 -43.90
CA ARG A 130 -2.29 -11.47 -43.90
C ARG A 130 -2.42 -10.90 -45.32
N LYS A 131 -1.36 -10.98 -46.12
CA LYS A 131 -1.39 -10.50 -47.52
C LYS A 131 -2.41 -11.26 -48.35
N ARG A 132 -2.52 -12.58 -48.17
CA ARG A 132 -3.53 -13.39 -48.89
C ARG A 132 -4.94 -13.03 -48.48
N LEU A 133 -5.19 -12.80 -47.19
CA LEU A 133 -6.50 -12.34 -46.71
C LEU A 133 -6.84 -10.96 -47.26
N GLU A 134 -5.89 -10.02 -47.31
CA GLU A 134 -6.07 -8.72 -47.95
C GLU A 134 -6.41 -8.86 -49.45
N LEU A 135 -5.74 -9.77 -50.15
CA LEU A 135 -6.02 -10.06 -51.57
C LEU A 135 -7.40 -10.69 -51.78
N VAL A 136 -7.78 -11.68 -50.97
CA VAL A 136 -9.08 -12.37 -51.08
C VAL A 136 -10.24 -11.45 -50.71
N ALA A 137 -10.03 -10.57 -49.72
CA ALA A 137 -11.04 -9.61 -49.32
C ALA A 137 -11.19 -8.43 -50.31
N ASN A 138 -10.28 -8.28 -51.29
CA ASN A 138 -10.18 -7.11 -52.17
C ASN A 138 -10.17 -5.78 -51.42
N MET A 139 -9.72 -5.79 -50.17
CA MET A 139 -9.65 -4.65 -49.27
C MET A 139 -8.48 -4.84 -48.33
N SER A 140 -7.75 -3.76 -48.07
CA SER A 140 -6.68 -3.74 -47.07
C SER A 140 -7.25 -3.92 -45.66
N THR A 141 -6.39 -4.32 -44.71
CA THR A 141 -6.82 -4.47 -43.31
C THR A 141 -7.39 -3.17 -42.72
N ALA A 142 -6.92 -2.01 -43.20
CA ALA A 142 -7.41 -0.70 -42.79
C ALA A 142 -8.81 -0.41 -43.36
N GLU A 143 -9.03 -0.68 -44.64
CA GLU A 143 -10.34 -0.51 -45.30
C GLU A 143 -11.41 -1.45 -44.70
N ALA A 144 -11.05 -2.70 -44.40
CA ALA A 144 -11.97 -3.64 -43.74
C ALA A 144 -12.42 -3.14 -42.35
N LYS A 145 -11.50 -2.53 -41.60
CA LYS A 145 -11.79 -1.95 -40.29
C LYS A 145 -12.69 -0.72 -40.42
N GLU A 146 -12.45 0.14 -41.40
CA GLU A 146 -13.23 1.34 -41.63
C GLU A 146 -14.65 1.02 -42.11
N GLN A 147 -14.81 0.03 -42.99
CA GLN A 147 -16.11 -0.43 -43.44
C GLN A 147 -16.93 -1.09 -42.33
N LEU A 148 -16.28 -1.87 -41.45
CA LEU A 148 -16.94 -2.44 -40.26
C LEU A 148 -17.42 -1.34 -39.31
N LEU A 149 -16.56 -0.35 -39.02
CA LEU A 149 -16.92 0.79 -38.17
C LEU A 149 -18.08 1.59 -38.78
N SER A 150 -18.04 1.87 -40.08
CA SER A 150 -19.11 2.58 -40.79
C SER A 150 -20.45 1.82 -40.75
N THR A 151 -20.41 0.48 -40.88
CA THR A 151 -21.62 -0.35 -40.79
C THR A 151 -22.21 -0.30 -39.38
N VAL A 152 -21.37 -0.43 -38.34
CA VAL A 152 -21.81 -0.33 -36.94
C VAL A 152 -22.36 1.06 -36.62
N GLU A 153 -21.72 2.12 -37.11
CA GLU A 153 -22.24 3.50 -36.97
C GLU A 153 -23.60 3.66 -37.64
N SER A 154 -23.80 3.09 -38.84
CA SER A 154 -25.08 3.13 -39.55
C SER A 154 -26.18 2.36 -38.82
N GLU A 155 -25.88 1.17 -38.29
CA GLU A 155 -26.84 0.36 -37.53
C GLU A 155 -27.21 1.03 -36.20
N THR A 156 -26.25 1.70 -35.54
CA THR A 156 -26.47 2.34 -34.24
C THR A 156 -27.21 3.68 -34.36
N ARG A 157 -27.25 4.31 -35.55
CA ARG A 157 -27.95 5.59 -35.76
C ARG A 157 -29.44 5.52 -35.44
N ASP A 158 -30.11 4.44 -35.83
CA ASP A 158 -31.56 4.28 -35.59
C ASP A 158 -31.87 4.07 -34.11
N ASP A 159 -31.00 3.36 -33.39
CA ASP A 159 -31.09 3.18 -31.95
C ASP A 159 -30.85 4.47 -31.19
N LEU A 160 -29.85 5.25 -31.60
CA LEU A 160 -29.59 6.59 -31.08
C LEU A 160 -30.79 7.52 -31.33
N ALA A 161 -31.37 7.51 -32.53
CA ALA A 161 -32.53 8.34 -32.86
C ALA A 161 -33.78 7.97 -32.04
N ARG A 162 -33.98 6.69 -31.73
CA ARG A 162 -35.05 6.25 -30.83
C ARG A 162 -34.81 6.71 -29.40
N ARG A 163 -33.58 6.57 -28.90
CA ARG A 163 -33.21 6.98 -27.54
C ARG A 163 -33.29 8.49 -27.35
N MET A 164 -32.87 9.28 -28.34
CA MET A 164 -33.01 10.75 -28.31
C MET A 164 -34.47 11.18 -28.23
N ARG A 165 -35.38 10.55 -29.00
CA ARG A 165 -36.82 10.83 -28.91
C ARG A 165 -37.40 10.51 -27.53
N GLN A 166 -36.97 9.40 -26.91
CA GLN A 166 -37.40 9.07 -25.55
C GLN A 166 -36.94 10.12 -24.52
N VAL A 167 -35.69 10.55 -24.62
CA VAL A 167 -35.13 11.59 -23.75
C VAL A 167 -35.85 12.92 -23.95
N GLU A 168 -36.17 13.30 -25.19
CA GLU A 168 -36.90 14.54 -25.47
C GLU A 168 -38.31 14.54 -24.85
N VAL A 169 -39.02 13.40 -24.92
CA VAL A 169 -40.34 13.25 -24.30
C VAL A 169 -40.23 13.38 -22.78
N GLN A 170 -39.26 12.71 -22.15
CA GLN A 170 -39.04 12.80 -20.71
C GLN A 170 -38.75 14.23 -20.28
N LEU A 171 -37.85 14.93 -20.98
CA LEU A 171 -37.52 16.33 -20.70
C LEU A 171 -38.73 17.25 -20.81
N LYS A 172 -39.61 17.05 -21.81
CA LYS A 172 -40.84 17.84 -21.93
C LYS A 172 -41.77 17.60 -20.75
N THR A 173 -41.95 16.35 -20.31
CA THR A 173 -42.79 16.03 -19.16
C THR A 173 -42.25 16.64 -17.88
N GLU A 174 -40.94 16.50 -17.61
CA GLU A 174 -40.29 17.09 -16.43
C GLU A 174 -40.38 18.63 -16.44
N ALA A 175 -40.21 19.25 -17.61
CA ALA A 175 -40.35 20.70 -17.75
C ALA A 175 -41.77 21.18 -17.45
N ASP A 176 -42.80 20.45 -17.92
CA ASP A 176 -44.21 20.76 -17.66
C ASP A 176 -44.57 20.63 -16.17
N GLU A 177 -44.09 19.58 -15.49
CA GLU A 177 -44.28 19.40 -14.05
C GLU A 177 -43.64 20.54 -13.27
N ARG A 178 -42.38 20.86 -13.60
CA ARG A 178 -41.63 21.92 -12.93
C ARG A 178 -42.25 23.30 -13.16
N ALA A 179 -42.79 23.56 -14.35
CA ALA A 179 -43.52 24.78 -14.64
C ALA A 179 -44.79 24.92 -13.78
N ARG A 180 -45.54 23.82 -13.60
CA ARG A 180 -46.73 23.82 -12.73
C ARG A 180 -46.37 24.07 -11.26
N GLU A 181 -45.29 23.48 -10.76
CA GLU A 181 -44.79 23.73 -9.40
C GLU A 181 -44.46 25.20 -9.17
N ILE A 182 -43.72 25.82 -10.11
CA ILE A 182 -43.36 27.24 -10.03
C ILE A 182 -44.61 28.14 -10.03
N ILE A 183 -45.58 27.85 -10.90
CA ILE A 183 -46.83 28.62 -10.96
C ILE A 183 -47.60 28.47 -9.65
N ALA A 184 -47.70 27.25 -9.10
CA ALA A 184 -48.39 27.01 -7.84
C ALA A 184 -47.74 27.77 -6.66
N GLU A 185 -46.41 27.78 -6.59
CA GLU A 185 -45.67 28.53 -5.57
C GLU A 185 -45.88 30.04 -5.70
N ALA A 186 -45.88 30.57 -6.93
CA ALA A 186 -46.17 31.98 -7.19
C ALA A 186 -47.60 32.36 -6.77
N LEU A 187 -48.59 31.52 -7.09
CA LEU A 187 -49.99 31.70 -6.70
C LEU A 187 -50.15 31.74 -5.17
N GLN A 188 -49.50 30.82 -4.45
CA GLN A 188 -49.53 30.79 -2.99
C GLN A 188 -48.96 32.07 -2.37
N ARG A 189 -47.90 32.65 -2.96
CA ARG A 189 -47.31 33.91 -2.49
C ARG A 189 -48.21 35.12 -2.73
N CYS A 190 -48.87 35.21 -3.89
CA CYS A 190 -49.67 36.39 -4.24
C CYS A 190 -51.05 36.43 -3.56
N ALA A 191 -51.58 35.28 -3.12
CA ALA A 191 -52.93 35.20 -2.58
C ALA A 191 -53.13 35.96 -1.25
N SER A 192 -52.09 36.17 -0.43
CA SER A 192 -52.24 36.87 0.85
C SER A 192 -52.34 38.39 0.73
N GLU A 193 -51.70 39.01 -0.28
CA GLU A 193 -51.67 40.46 -0.45
C GLU A 193 -52.95 41.01 -1.10
N VAL A 194 -53.49 40.29 -2.10
CA VAL A 194 -54.69 40.74 -2.85
C VAL A 194 -55.97 40.68 -2.01
N ALA A 195 -56.03 39.78 -1.02
CA ALA A 195 -57.21 39.63 -0.16
C ALA A 195 -57.47 40.88 0.71
N THR A 196 -56.42 41.59 1.13
CA THR A 196 -56.53 42.78 1.99
C THR A 196 -56.89 44.06 1.24
N GLU A 197 -56.39 44.25 0.01
CA GLU A 197 -56.72 45.43 -0.80
C GLU A 197 -58.16 45.39 -1.32
N THR A 198 -58.72 44.19 -1.48
CA THR A 198 -60.03 44.01 -2.12
C THR A 198 -61.21 44.15 -1.16
N THR A 199 -61.06 44.40 0.16
CA THR A 199 -62.21 44.33 1.11
C THR A 199 -62.65 45.65 1.77
N ILE A 200 -61.88 46.74 1.68
CA ILE A 200 -62.17 48.01 2.37
C ILE A 200 -62.11 49.18 1.38
N SER A 201 -63.09 50.09 1.43
CA SER A 201 -63.08 51.35 0.67
C SER A 201 -63.33 52.53 1.60
N VAL A 202 -62.58 53.61 1.45
CA VAL A 202 -62.69 54.82 2.29
C VAL A 202 -63.41 55.92 1.51
N VAL A 203 -64.41 56.57 2.11
CA VAL A 203 -65.12 57.70 1.50
C VAL A 203 -64.94 58.96 2.35
N ALA A 204 -64.50 60.04 1.72
CA ALA A 204 -64.29 61.33 2.36
C ALA A 204 -65.60 62.12 2.50
N LEU A 205 -65.81 62.75 3.65
CA LEU A 205 -66.94 63.60 3.97
C LEU A 205 -66.51 65.07 4.01
N PRO A 206 -67.32 66.01 3.50
CA PRO A 206 -66.94 67.42 3.41
C PRO A 206 -66.93 68.16 4.76
N ASN A 207 -67.59 67.63 5.80
CA ASN A 207 -67.53 68.11 7.18
C ASN A 207 -68.17 67.09 8.15
N ASP A 208 -67.89 67.24 9.46
CA ASP A 208 -68.48 66.37 10.50
C ASP A 208 -69.99 66.56 10.69
N GLU A 209 -70.57 67.69 10.24
CA GLU A 209 -72.02 67.88 10.23
C GLU A 209 -72.70 66.87 9.27
N MET A 210 -72.07 66.61 8.12
CA MET A 210 -72.51 65.59 7.16
C MET A 210 -72.34 64.17 7.72
N LYS A 211 -71.29 63.91 8.50
CA LYS A 211 -71.14 62.65 9.26
C LYS A 211 -72.31 62.44 10.23
N GLY A 212 -72.69 63.48 10.98
CA GLY A 212 -73.85 63.45 11.88
C GLY A 212 -75.19 63.21 11.18
N ARG A 213 -75.40 63.83 10.01
CA ARG A 213 -76.60 63.63 9.18
C ARG A 213 -76.66 62.23 8.55
N LEU A 214 -75.50 61.70 8.15
CA LEU A 214 -75.38 60.34 7.62
C LEU A 214 -75.74 59.30 8.67
N ILE A 215 -75.30 59.47 9.93
CA ILE A 215 -75.69 58.61 11.06
C ILE A 215 -77.21 58.73 11.31
N GLY A 216 -77.72 59.97 11.43
CA GLY A 216 -79.11 60.25 11.76
C GLY A 216 -79.44 59.97 13.25
N ARG A 217 -80.58 60.47 13.72
CA ARG A 217 -81.03 60.24 15.11
C ARG A 217 -81.21 58.74 15.37
N GLU A 218 -80.39 58.19 16.27
CA GLU A 218 -80.28 56.75 16.62
C GLU A 218 -79.71 55.83 15.53
N GLY A 219 -78.91 56.37 14.59
CA GLY A 219 -78.28 55.54 13.54
C GLY A 219 -79.23 55.10 12.44
N ARG A 220 -80.45 55.68 12.39
CA ARG A 220 -81.51 55.27 11.45
C ARG A 220 -81.13 55.42 9.98
N ASN A 221 -80.29 56.39 9.65
CA ASN A 221 -79.87 56.64 8.27
C ASN A 221 -78.76 55.67 7.85
N ILE A 222 -77.75 55.43 8.70
CA ILE A 222 -76.71 54.41 8.42
C ILE A 222 -77.33 53.03 8.27
N ARG A 223 -78.21 52.60 9.19
CA ARG A 223 -78.85 51.28 9.08
C ARG A 223 -79.71 51.13 7.82
N ALA A 224 -80.36 52.21 7.38
CA ALA A 224 -81.11 52.19 6.13
C ALA A 224 -80.18 52.02 4.91
N LEU A 225 -79.02 52.69 4.91
CA LEU A 225 -78.02 52.54 3.86
C LEU A 225 -77.37 51.15 3.88
N GLU A 226 -77.01 50.64 5.05
CA GLU A 226 -76.48 49.27 5.24
C GLU A 226 -77.50 48.22 4.79
N ALA A 227 -78.77 48.38 5.14
CA ALA A 227 -79.83 47.47 4.72
C ALA A 227 -80.10 47.52 3.21
N ALA A 228 -80.04 48.72 2.60
CA ALA A 228 -80.29 48.90 1.17
C ALA A 228 -79.13 48.42 0.28
N THR A 229 -77.89 48.52 0.77
CA THR A 229 -76.67 48.15 0.02
C THR A 229 -76.08 46.80 0.40
N GLY A 230 -76.35 46.31 1.62
CA GLY A 230 -75.73 45.11 2.18
C GLY A 230 -74.24 45.27 2.50
N VAL A 231 -73.80 46.50 2.76
CA VAL A 231 -72.42 46.89 3.10
C VAL A 231 -72.40 47.43 4.52
N ASP A 232 -71.39 47.06 5.31
CA ASP A 232 -71.23 47.56 6.68
C ASP A 232 -70.49 48.91 6.66
N LEU A 233 -71.07 49.93 7.30
CA LEU A 233 -70.49 51.25 7.40
C LEU A 233 -69.82 51.42 8.76
N ILE A 234 -68.49 51.41 8.78
CA ILE A 234 -67.71 51.58 10.00
C ILE A 234 -67.39 53.07 10.16
N VAL A 235 -67.95 53.64 11.22
CA VAL A 235 -67.75 55.05 11.61
C VAL A 235 -66.81 55.10 12.81
N ASP A 236 -65.53 55.32 12.55
CA ASP A 236 -64.49 55.41 13.58
C ASP A 236 -64.19 56.88 13.98
N ASP A 237 -63.25 57.07 14.90
CA ASP A 237 -62.74 58.38 15.37
C ASP A 237 -61.97 59.17 14.29
N THR A 238 -61.87 58.66 13.06
CA THR A 238 -61.28 59.39 11.93
C THR A 238 -62.18 60.57 11.55
N PRO A 239 -61.68 61.83 11.63
CA PRO A 239 -62.44 63.00 11.21
C PRO A 239 -62.68 62.95 9.70
N GLU A 240 -63.83 63.45 9.25
CA GLU A 240 -64.12 63.66 7.82
C GLU A 240 -64.05 62.42 6.91
N ALA A 241 -64.15 61.18 7.44
CA ALA A 241 -64.18 59.96 6.64
C ALA A 241 -65.06 58.84 7.24
N VAL A 242 -65.56 57.95 6.39
CA VAL A 242 -66.29 56.72 6.75
C VAL A 242 -65.77 55.55 5.92
N ASN A 243 -65.63 54.39 6.57
CA ASN A 243 -65.10 53.18 5.95
C ASN A 243 -66.25 52.25 5.53
N LEU A 244 -66.22 51.79 4.28
CA LEU A 244 -67.13 50.80 3.72
C LEU A 244 -66.45 49.43 3.75
N SER A 245 -67.04 48.48 4.47
CA SER A 245 -66.55 47.11 4.56
C SER A 245 -67.54 46.16 3.90
N CYS A 246 -67.10 45.42 2.88
CA CYS A 246 -67.90 44.36 2.25
C CYS A 246 -66.97 43.43 1.47
N PHE A 247 -67.32 42.15 1.35
CA PHE A 247 -66.55 41.19 0.53
C PHE A 247 -66.88 41.29 -0.98
N ASP A 248 -68.05 41.83 -1.31
CA ASP A 248 -68.53 41.97 -2.69
C ASP A 248 -68.09 43.35 -3.26
N PRO A 249 -67.22 43.39 -4.29
CA PRO A 249 -66.73 44.64 -4.86
C PRO A 249 -67.83 45.46 -5.53
N VAL A 250 -68.85 44.81 -6.10
CA VAL A 250 -69.95 45.49 -6.78
C VAL A 250 -70.83 46.20 -5.76
N ARG A 251 -71.18 45.53 -4.66
CA ARG A 251 -71.97 46.15 -3.58
C ARG A 251 -71.23 47.30 -2.92
N ARG A 252 -69.92 47.15 -2.71
CA ARG A 252 -69.10 48.21 -2.12
C ARG A 252 -69.06 49.45 -3.02
N GLU A 253 -68.94 49.24 -4.32
CA GLU A 253 -68.92 50.33 -5.29
C GLU A 253 -70.29 51.03 -5.39
N VAL A 254 -71.38 50.27 -5.39
CA VAL A 254 -72.74 50.82 -5.28
C VAL A 254 -72.90 51.66 -4.02
N ALA A 255 -72.43 51.16 -2.86
CA ALA A 255 -72.48 51.91 -1.61
C ALA A 255 -71.63 53.19 -1.65
N ARG A 256 -70.45 53.16 -2.27
CA ARG A 256 -69.58 54.32 -2.48
C ARG A 256 -70.27 55.39 -3.31
N VAL A 257 -70.79 55.02 -4.48
CA VAL A 257 -71.48 55.93 -5.40
C VAL A 257 -72.76 56.49 -4.77
N ALA A 258 -73.53 55.64 -4.08
CA ALA A 258 -74.73 56.09 -3.36
C ALA A 258 -74.38 57.11 -2.27
N LEU A 259 -73.30 56.86 -1.52
CA LEU A 259 -72.84 57.74 -0.46
C LEU A 259 -72.37 59.10 -1.01
N GLU A 260 -71.56 59.12 -2.08
CA GLU A 260 -71.12 60.36 -2.76
C GLU A 260 -72.31 61.20 -3.26
N LYS A 261 -73.32 60.54 -3.85
CA LYS A 261 -74.54 61.23 -4.30
C LYS A 261 -75.38 61.77 -3.14
N LEU A 262 -75.52 61.03 -2.06
CA LEU A 262 -76.21 61.48 -0.84
C LEU A 262 -75.50 62.69 -0.22
N ILE A 263 -74.17 62.73 -0.25
CA ILE A 263 -73.37 63.85 0.24
C ILE A 263 -73.62 65.09 -0.63
N LEU A 264 -73.60 64.94 -1.97
CA LEU A 264 -73.86 66.05 -2.90
C LEU A 264 -75.29 66.60 -2.78
N ASP A 265 -76.29 65.74 -2.57
CA ASP A 265 -77.71 66.15 -2.42
C ASP A 265 -77.97 66.82 -1.04
N GLY A 266 -77.19 66.50 -0.01
CA GLY A 266 -77.24 67.14 1.31
C GLY A 266 -78.48 66.81 2.16
N ARG A 267 -79.42 65.99 1.64
CA ARG A 267 -80.65 65.54 2.30
C ARG A 267 -80.63 64.03 2.50
N ILE A 268 -80.42 63.61 3.75
CA ILE A 268 -80.26 62.19 4.09
C ILE A 268 -81.43 61.74 4.98
N HIS A 269 -82.35 60.96 4.39
CA HIS A 269 -83.43 60.28 5.11
C HIS A 269 -83.74 58.92 4.44
N PRO A 270 -84.35 57.95 5.14
CA PRO A 270 -84.45 56.56 4.67
C PRO A 270 -85.04 56.40 3.26
N GLY A 271 -86.18 57.04 2.97
CA GLY A 271 -86.80 56.93 1.64
C GLY A 271 -85.97 57.53 0.48
N ARG A 272 -85.07 58.47 0.75
CA ARG A 272 -84.16 59.03 -0.26
C ARG A 272 -82.92 58.16 -0.44
N ILE A 273 -82.45 57.54 0.65
CA ILE A 273 -81.35 56.59 0.62
C ILE A 273 -81.69 55.42 -0.31
N GLU A 274 -82.87 54.82 -0.14
CA GLU A 274 -83.32 53.71 -1.00
C GLU A 274 -83.37 54.11 -2.48
N GLU A 275 -83.90 55.30 -2.79
CA GLU A 275 -83.97 55.81 -4.17
C GLU A 275 -82.59 56.05 -4.78
N ILE A 276 -81.64 56.64 -4.02
CA ILE A 276 -80.29 56.91 -4.52
C ILE A 276 -79.48 55.62 -4.65
N VAL A 277 -79.66 54.66 -3.74
CA VAL A 277 -79.01 53.35 -3.83
C VAL A 277 -79.47 52.61 -5.08
N GLU A 278 -80.75 52.65 -5.42
CA GLU A 278 -81.25 51.98 -6.63
C GLU A 278 -80.69 52.64 -7.91
N LYS A 279 -80.61 53.97 -7.95
CA LYS A 279 -79.94 54.68 -9.06
C LYS A 279 -78.43 54.40 -9.12
N ALA A 280 -77.77 54.20 -7.97
CA ALA A 280 -76.37 53.84 -7.92
C ALA A 280 -76.15 52.40 -8.41
N LYS A 281 -77.06 51.46 -8.14
CA LYS A 281 -77.03 50.11 -8.71
C LYS A 281 -77.11 50.15 -10.22
N GLU A 282 -78.09 50.87 -10.78
CA GLU A 282 -78.24 51.00 -12.24
C GLU A 282 -76.98 51.59 -12.89
N GLU A 283 -76.36 52.60 -12.25
CA GLU A 283 -75.14 53.22 -12.77
C GLU A 283 -73.95 52.27 -12.74
N VAL A 284 -73.73 51.57 -11.63
CA VAL A 284 -72.63 50.60 -11.48
C VAL A 284 -72.84 49.37 -12.36
N GLU A 285 -74.08 48.96 -12.64
CA GLU A 285 -74.39 47.89 -13.62
C GLU A 285 -74.18 48.35 -15.07
N SER A 286 -74.26 49.66 -15.34
CA SER A 286 -74.10 50.26 -16.68
C SER A 286 -72.67 50.71 -17.01
N ALA A 287 -71.77 50.67 -16.02
CA ALA A 287 -70.35 51.07 -16.12
C ALA A 287 -69.44 49.85 -16.27
#